data_AF-A0ABD2LBE4-F1
#
_entry.id   AF-A0ABD2LBE4-F1
#
_cell.length_a   1.000
_cell.length_b   1.000
_cell.length_c   1.000
_cell.angle_alpha   90.00
_cell.angle_beta   90.00
_cell.angle_gamma   90.00
#
_symmetry.space_group_name_H-M   'P 1'
#
loop_
_entity.id
_entity.type
_entity.pdbx_description
1 polymer ?
#
loop_
_entity_poly.entity_id
_entity_poly.type
_entity_poly.pdbx_seq_one_letter_code
_entity_poly.pdbx_strand_id
1 'polypeptide(L)'
;MSKAATKWVMMMLSSGKYSDVKFLVGDGDEKEVFLAHQMVLMNSSDVFEAMFSFDSNNAKAANVSANCPVVEIPDVEAAAFKVMLNFIYADDLSELNGDNAMAVLYAAKKYIIPGLVDPCLQVPISELRNVFFAYAQTRLFYLEVEALNYK
;
A
#
# COMPACT_ATOMS: atom_id res chain seq x y z
N MET A 1 -10.23 11.41 -12.50
CA MET A 1 -10.90 12.30 -11.51
C MET A 1 -10.49 13.74 -11.76
N SER A 2 -11.25 14.75 -11.30
CA SER A 2 -10.82 16.15 -11.38
C SER A 2 -9.73 16.43 -10.33
N LYS A 3 -8.77 17.32 -10.61
CA LYS A 3 -7.69 17.69 -9.67
C LYS A 3 -8.20 18.16 -8.30
N ALA A 4 -9.38 18.78 -8.27
CA ALA A 4 -10.00 19.22 -7.03
C ALA A 4 -10.45 18.05 -6.15
N ALA A 5 -11.00 16.98 -6.73
CA ALA A 5 -11.45 15.81 -5.99
C ALA A 5 -10.26 15.06 -5.35
N THR A 6 -9.18 14.85 -6.09
CA THR A 6 -7.95 14.23 -5.59
C THR A 6 -7.38 14.99 -4.39
N LYS A 7 -7.42 16.32 -4.43
CA LYS A 7 -6.96 17.16 -3.31
C LYS A 7 -7.77 16.95 -2.03
N TRP A 8 -9.10 16.83 -2.12
CA TRP A 8 -9.95 16.60 -0.95
C TRP A 8 -9.74 15.21 -0.34
N VAL A 9 -9.60 14.19 -1.19
CA VAL A 9 -9.36 12.82 -0.74
C VAL A 9 -8.01 12.72 0.00
N MET A 10 -6.96 13.38 -0.51
CA MET A 10 -5.69 13.47 0.22
C MET A 10 -5.78 14.22 1.54
N MET A 11 -6.56 15.31 1.61
CA MET A 11 -6.79 15.99 2.89
C MET A 11 -7.48 15.09 3.91
N MET A 12 -8.35 14.17 3.46
CA MET A 12 -8.99 13.19 4.33
C MET A 12 -7.96 12.25 4.95
N LEU A 13 -7.06 11.69 4.13
CA LEU A 13 -5.95 10.86 4.60
C LEU A 13 -5.04 11.61 5.57
N SER A 14 -4.56 12.80 5.18
CA SER A 14 -3.57 13.54 5.99
C SER A 14 -4.14 14.05 7.33
N SER A 15 -5.44 14.37 7.38
CA SER A 15 -6.08 14.84 8.60
C SER A 15 -6.57 13.71 9.51
N GLY A 16 -6.68 12.49 8.98
CA GLY A 16 -7.25 11.33 9.68
C GLY A 16 -8.73 11.49 10.07
N LYS A 17 -9.42 12.56 9.61
CA LYS A 17 -10.82 12.80 9.96
C LYS A 17 -11.70 11.70 9.39
N TYR A 18 -12.58 11.17 10.24
CA TYR A 18 -13.49 10.06 9.93
C TYR A 18 -12.79 8.71 9.67
N SER A 19 -11.53 8.57 10.09
CA SER A 19 -10.84 7.27 10.03
C SER A 19 -11.53 6.27 10.93
N ASP A 20 -11.82 5.10 10.36
CA ASP A 20 -12.49 3.96 10.98
C ASP A 20 -11.55 2.74 11.08
N VAL A 21 -10.25 2.92 10.79
CA VAL A 21 -9.19 1.95 11.08
C VAL A 21 -7.87 2.65 11.44
N LYS A 22 -7.11 2.02 12.34
CA LYS A 22 -5.75 2.39 12.71
C LYS A 22 -4.80 1.26 12.35
N PHE A 23 -3.69 1.58 11.71
CA PHE A 23 -2.60 0.63 11.48
C PHE A 23 -1.41 0.95 12.37
N LEU A 24 -0.78 -0.09 12.90
CA LEU A 24 0.52 -0.03 13.55
C LEU A 24 1.51 -0.78 12.66
N VAL A 25 2.37 -0.05 11.95
CA VAL A 25 3.16 -0.57 10.84
C VAL A 25 4.64 -0.48 11.15
N GLY A 26 5.41 -1.51 10.79
CA GLY A 26 6.83 -1.64 11.10
C GLY A 26 7.09 -2.53 12.32
N ASP A 27 8.37 -2.76 12.61
CA ASP A 27 8.81 -3.60 13.72
C ASP A 27 9.67 -2.80 14.71
N GLY A 28 9.69 -3.26 15.97
CA GLY A 28 10.48 -2.65 17.04
C GLY A 28 10.20 -1.16 17.23
N ASP A 29 11.29 -0.37 17.28
CA ASP A 29 11.26 1.08 17.52
C ASP A 29 10.86 1.90 16.28
N GLU A 30 10.78 1.28 15.09
CA GLU A 30 10.39 1.95 13.84
C GLU A 30 8.88 1.89 13.57
N LYS A 31 8.10 1.45 14.57
CA LYS A 31 6.64 1.36 14.46
C LYS A 31 5.99 2.74 14.32
N GLU A 32 5.25 2.92 13.25
CA GLU A 32 4.45 4.11 12.99
C GLU A 32 2.96 3.83 12.98
N VAL A 33 2.18 4.87 13.28
CA VAL A 33 0.72 4.82 13.32
C VAL A 33 0.14 5.50 12.10
N PHE A 34 -0.74 4.80 11.39
CA PHE A 34 -1.50 5.34 10.26
C PHE A 34 -2.99 5.29 10.54
N LEU A 35 -3.69 6.39 10.26
CA LEU A 35 -5.14 6.45 10.29
C LEU A 35 -5.66 6.36 8.85
N ALA A 36 -6.66 5.52 8.62
CA ALA A 36 -7.21 5.31 7.29
C ALA A 36 -8.70 4.95 7.33
N HIS A 37 -9.26 4.74 6.13
CA HIS A 37 -10.67 4.55 5.91
C HIS A 37 -10.91 3.19 5.24
N GLN A 38 -11.58 2.28 5.94
CA GLN A 38 -11.85 0.92 5.50
C GLN A 38 -12.51 0.91 4.11
N MET A 39 -13.52 1.74 3.89
CA MET A 39 -14.23 1.79 2.61
C MET A 39 -13.30 2.09 1.43
N VAL A 40 -12.34 3.01 1.60
CA VAL A 40 -11.36 3.34 0.55
C VAL A 40 -10.43 2.15 0.31
N LEU A 41 -9.94 1.52 1.38
CA LEU A 41 -9.03 0.38 1.31
C LEU A 41 -9.68 -0.85 0.68
N MET A 42 -10.91 -1.20 1.08
CA MET A 42 -11.66 -2.33 0.54
C MET A 42 -11.89 -2.21 -0.97
N ASN A 43 -12.22 -1.02 -1.47
CA ASN A 43 -12.41 -0.78 -2.90
C ASN A 43 -11.10 -0.84 -3.70
N SER A 44 -9.96 -0.74 -3.03
CA SER A 44 -8.64 -0.66 -3.68
C SER A 44 -7.86 -1.97 -3.61
N SER A 45 -8.35 -2.96 -2.86
CA SER A 45 -7.65 -4.20 -2.55
C SER A 45 -8.59 -5.29 -2.07
N ASP A 46 -8.59 -6.42 -2.78
CA ASP A 46 -9.31 -7.63 -2.36
C ASP A 46 -8.83 -8.15 -1.00
N VAL A 47 -7.56 -7.90 -0.65
CA VAL A 47 -6.98 -8.29 0.65
C VAL A 47 -7.57 -7.46 1.77
N PHE A 48 -7.69 -6.14 1.59
CA PHE A 48 -8.37 -5.28 2.57
C PHE A 48 -9.87 -5.55 2.62
N GLU A 49 -10.52 -5.84 1.49
CA GLU A 49 -11.93 -6.25 1.47
C GLU A 49 -12.15 -7.51 2.32
N ALA A 50 -11.35 -8.56 2.11
CA ALA A 50 -11.42 -9.78 2.89
C ALA A 50 -11.15 -9.54 4.38
N MET A 51 -10.14 -8.72 4.70
CA MET A 51 -9.77 -8.37 6.08
C MET A 51 -10.93 -7.72 6.83
N PHE A 52 -11.53 -6.66 6.28
CA PHE A 52 -12.55 -5.87 7.00
C PHE A 52 -13.96 -6.47 6.92
N SER A 53 -14.26 -7.24 5.87
CA SER A 53 -15.53 -7.97 5.78
C SER A 53 -15.63 -9.07 6.84
N PHE A 54 -14.50 -9.73 7.15
CA PHE A 54 -14.44 -10.72 8.21
C PHE A 54 -14.63 -10.10 9.60
N ASP A 55 -13.93 -8.99 9.87
CA ASP A 55 -14.04 -8.28 11.15
C ASP A 55 -15.45 -7.74 11.42
N SER A 56 -16.11 -7.18 10.40
CA SER A 56 -17.48 -6.69 10.50
C SER A 56 -18.49 -7.79 10.86
N ASN A 57 -18.29 -9.00 10.34
CA ASN A 57 -19.15 -10.15 10.64
C ASN A 57 -18.92 -10.68 12.05
N ASN A 58 -17.67 -10.71 12.52
CA ASN A 58 -17.34 -11.14 13.87
C ASN A 58 -17.77 -10.12 14.94
N ALA A 59 -17.60 -8.82 14.68
CA ALA A 59 -18.05 -7.75 15.58
C ALA A 59 -19.58 -7.75 15.76
N LYS A 60 -20.33 -7.99 14.66
CA LYS A 60 -21.79 -8.16 14.70
C LYS A 60 -22.20 -9.40 15.50
N ALA A 61 -21.45 -10.50 15.42
CA ALA A 61 -21.71 -11.71 16.21
C ALA A 61 -21.40 -11.52 17.71
N ALA A 62 -20.47 -10.63 18.06
CA ALA A 62 -20.00 -10.46 19.44
C ALA A 62 -20.68 -9.34 20.25
N ASN A 63 -21.62 -8.56 19.68
CA ASN A 63 -22.23 -7.38 20.33
C ASN A 63 -21.19 -6.39 20.92
N VAL A 64 -19.99 -6.32 20.35
CA VAL A 64 -18.92 -5.41 20.81
C VAL A 64 -19.06 -4.08 20.08
N SER A 65 -19.21 -3.00 20.85
CA SER A 65 -19.30 -1.63 20.33
C SER A 65 -18.07 -1.26 19.49
N ALA A 66 -18.35 -0.57 18.39
CA ALA A 66 -17.46 -0.06 17.34
C ALA A 66 -16.31 0.83 17.85
N ASN A 67 -15.25 0.22 18.38
CA ASN A 67 -13.95 0.89 18.48
C ASN A 67 -13.28 0.89 17.09
N CYS A 68 -12.50 1.93 16.79
CA CYS A 68 -11.61 1.96 15.64
C CYS A 68 -10.58 0.81 15.80
N PRO A 69 -10.66 -0.28 15.00
CA PRO A 69 -9.77 -1.43 15.15
C PRO A 69 -8.33 -1.03 14.88
N VAL A 70 -7.41 -1.67 15.62
CA VAL A 70 -5.97 -1.55 15.40
C VAL A 70 -5.48 -2.79 14.66
N VAL A 71 -4.93 -2.60 13.47
CA VAL A 71 -4.33 -3.65 12.65
C VAL A 71 -2.81 -3.54 12.71
N GLU A 72 -2.14 -4.58 13.19
CA GLU A 72 -0.68 -4.62 13.24
C GLU A 72 -0.10 -5.19 11.94
N ILE A 73 0.91 -4.52 11.38
CA ILE A 73 1.61 -4.91 10.15
C ILE A 73 3.13 -4.85 10.43
N PRO A 74 3.72 -5.89 11.04
CA PRO A 74 5.12 -5.87 11.45
C PRO A 74 6.10 -6.07 10.28
N ASP A 75 5.66 -6.66 9.18
CA ASP A 75 6.49 -7.08 8.05
C ASP A 75 6.50 -6.09 6.88
N VAL A 76 5.94 -4.89 7.06
CA VAL A 76 5.97 -3.81 6.08
C VAL A 76 6.60 -2.58 6.72
N GLU A 77 7.55 -1.97 6.02
CA GLU A 77 8.16 -0.71 6.46
C GLU A 77 7.14 0.44 6.42
N ALA A 78 7.18 1.31 7.43
CA ALA A 78 6.25 2.44 7.55
C ALA A 78 6.29 3.36 6.31
N ALA A 79 7.48 3.66 5.79
CA ALA A 79 7.65 4.47 4.58
C ALA A 79 6.98 3.84 3.35
N ALA A 80 7.07 2.51 3.20
CA ALA A 80 6.43 1.81 2.10
C ALA A 80 4.91 1.81 2.20
N PHE A 81 4.39 1.61 3.41
CA PHE A 81 2.95 1.66 3.66
C PHE A 81 2.38 3.06 3.42
N LYS A 82 3.12 4.11 3.77
CA LYS A 82 2.75 5.51 3.50
C LYS A 82 2.62 5.78 2.00
N VAL A 83 3.60 5.35 1.19
CA VAL A 83 3.53 5.48 -0.29
C VAL A 83 2.33 4.71 -0.83
N MET A 84 2.09 3.49 -0.34
CA MET A 84 0.93 2.69 -0.75
C MET A 84 -0.40 3.39 -0.43
N LEU A 85 -0.54 4.00 0.76
CA LEU A 85 -1.73 4.79 1.10
C LEU A 85 -1.90 6.01 0.20
N ASN A 86 -0.81 6.76 -0.05
CA ASN A 86 -0.86 7.92 -0.93
C ASN A 86 -1.31 7.53 -2.35
N PHE A 87 -0.83 6.39 -2.85
CA PHE A 87 -1.26 5.84 -4.12
C PHE A 87 -2.75 5.46 -4.11
N ILE A 88 -3.20 4.70 -3.11
CA ILE A 88 -4.61 4.29 -2.98
C ILE A 88 -5.57 5.49 -2.99
N TYR A 89 -5.18 6.61 -2.35
CA TYR A 89 -6.06 7.77 -2.20
C TYR A 89 -6.05 8.69 -3.43
N ALA A 90 -4.97 8.72 -4.21
CA ALA A 90 -4.75 9.79 -5.17
C ALA A 90 -3.81 9.48 -6.35
N ASP A 91 -3.40 8.22 -6.52
CA ASP A 91 -2.33 7.82 -7.45
C ASP A 91 -1.02 8.61 -7.22
N ASP A 92 -0.77 9.07 -5.98
CA ASP A 92 0.38 9.90 -5.64
C ASP A 92 1.62 9.05 -5.34
N LEU A 93 2.62 9.21 -6.20
CA LEU A 93 3.92 8.52 -6.14
C LEU A 93 5.08 9.47 -5.83
N SER A 94 4.81 10.69 -5.35
CA SER A 94 5.85 11.69 -5.08
C SER A 94 6.91 11.24 -4.06
N GLU A 95 6.55 10.30 -3.18
CA GLU A 95 7.44 9.73 -2.17
C GLU A 95 8.08 8.39 -2.60
N LEU A 96 7.75 7.84 -3.78
CA LEU A 96 8.40 6.64 -4.32
C LEU A 96 9.78 6.97 -4.88
N ASN A 97 10.81 6.25 -4.42
CA ASN A 97 12.20 6.45 -4.85
C ASN A 97 13.02 5.16 -4.72
N GLY A 98 14.27 5.18 -5.17
CA GLY A 98 15.18 4.02 -5.15
C GLY A 98 15.50 3.43 -3.78
N ASP A 99 15.16 4.14 -2.70
CA ASP A 99 15.40 3.70 -1.34
C ASP A 99 14.26 2.83 -0.81
N ASN A 100 13.02 3.17 -1.15
CA ASN A 100 11.81 2.47 -0.69
C ASN A 100 11.13 1.62 -1.77
N ALA A 101 11.55 1.70 -3.03
CA ALA A 101 10.89 1.02 -4.16
C ALA A 101 10.63 -0.47 -3.93
N MET A 102 11.59 -1.17 -3.32
CA MET A 102 11.45 -2.60 -3.04
C MET A 102 10.43 -2.88 -1.93
N ALA A 103 10.47 -2.11 -0.84
CA ALA A 103 9.51 -2.25 0.24
C ALA A 103 8.08 -1.88 -0.23
N VAL A 104 7.94 -0.86 -1.09
CA VAL A 104 6.66 -0.51 -1.72
C VAL A 104 6.19 -1.63 -2.65
N LEU A 105 7.07 -2.21 -3.46
CA LEU A 105 6.73 -3.35 -4.33
C LEU A 105 6.24 -4.56 -3.51
N TYR A 106 6.89 -4.85 -2.38
CA TYR A 106 6.46 -5.89 -1.45
C TYR A 106 5.05 -5.60 -0.92
N ALA A 107 4.81 -4.39 -0.42
CA ALA A 107 3.49 -3.99 0.07
C ALA A 107 2.41 -4.05 -1.03
N ALA A 108 2.72 -3.56 -2.23
CA ALA A 108 1.82 -3.58 -3.38
C ALA A 108 1.42 -5.00 -3.77
N LYS A 109 2.37 -5.95 -3.76
CA LYS A 109 2.08 -7.36 -4.01
C LYS A 109 1.32 -8.02 -2.87
N LYS A 110 1.72 -7.76 -1.62
CA LYS A 110 1.09 -8.31 -0.42
C LYS A 110 -0.39 -7.92 -0.33
N TYR A 111 -0.71 -6.67 -0.63
CA TYR A 111 -2.09 -6.15 -0.60
C TYR A 111 -2.77 -6.13 -1.96
N ILE A 112 -2.13 -6.65 -3.02
CA ILE A 112 -2.69 -6.73 -4.38
C ILE A 112 -3.24 -5.35 -4.83
N ILE A 113 -2.39 -4.32 -4.77
CA ILE A 113 -2.77 -2.95 -5.16
C ILE A 113 -2.58 -2.79 -6.69
N PRO A 114 -3.66 -2.72 -7.48
CA PRO A 114 -3.55 -2.63 -8.94
C PRO A 114 -2.84 -1.34 -9.35
N GLY A 115 -1.93 -1.42 -10.31
CA GLY A 115 -1.23 -0.24 -10.86
C GLY A 115 -0.06 0.29 -10.03
N LEU A 116 0.14 -0.16 -8.78
CA LEU A 116 1.30 0.25 -7.96
C LEU A 116 2.57 -0.57 -8.26
N VAL A 117 2.42 -1.79 -8.79
CA VAL A 117 3.55 -2.67 -9.13
C VAL A 117 4.43 -2.06 -10.23
N ASP A 118 3.83 -1.57 -11.32
CA ASP A 118 4.59 -1.08 -12.48
C ASP A 118 5.47 0.12 -12.13
N PRO A 119 4.98 1.17 -11.44
CA PRO A 119 5.82 2.28 -11.01
C PRO A 119 7.03 1.86 -10.17
N CYS A 120 6.88 0.88 -9.27
CA CYS A 120 8.01 0.36 -8.49
C CYS A 120 9.07 -0.30 -9.38
N LEU A 121 8.67 -0.94 -10.47
CA LEU A 121 9.56 -1.55 -11.46
C LEU A 121 10.13 -0.54 -12.47
N GLN A 122 9.62 0.69 -12.52
CA GLN A 122 10.15 1.73 -13.41
C GLN A 122 11.18 2.64 -12.72
N VAL A 123 11.42 2.45 -11.42
CA VAL A 123 12.49 3.18 -10.71
C VAL A 123 13.84 2.84 -11.34
N PRO A 124 14.67 3.84 -11.73
CA PRO A 124 15.93 3.59 -12.42
C PRO A 124 16.89 2.72 -11.61
N ILE A 125 17.52 1.75 -12.27
CA ILE A 125 18.47 0.82 -11.64
C ILE A 125 19.61 1.56 -10.91
N SER A 126 20.07 2.69 -11.45
CA SER A 126 21.11 3.53 -10.86
C SER A 126 20.72 4.19 -9.55
N GLU A 127 19.42 4.32 -9.27
CA GLU A 127 18.89 4.93 -8.04
C GLU A 127 18.62 3.87 -6.96
N LEU A 128 18.56 2.59 -7.33
CA LEU A 128 18.30 1.52 -6.38
C LEU A 128 19.48 1.38 -5.42
N ARG A 129 19.21 1.55 -4.13
CA ARG A 129 20.22 1.31 -3.09
C ARG A 129 20.65 -0.15 -2.99
N ASN A 130 19.88 -1.09 -3.54
CA ASN A 130 20.13 -2.52 -3.42
C ASN A 130 20.43 -3.20 -4.77
N VAL A 131 21.69 -3.62 -4.96
CA VAL A 131 22.18 -4.37 -6.14
C VAL A 131 21.42 -5.69 -6.38
N PHE A 132 20.94 -6.35 -5.33
CA PHE A 132 20.12 -7.57 -5.48
C PHE A 132 18.77 -7.25 -6.13
N PHE A 133 18.23 -6.05 -5.92
CA PHE A 133 16.98 -5.64 -6.54
C PHE A 133 17.16 -5.20 -7.98
N ALA A 134 18.26 -4.52 -8.31
CA ALA A 134 18.64 -4.28 -9.70
C ALA A 134 18.66 -5.59 -10.52
N TYR A 135 19.17 -6.67 -9.92
CA TYR A 135 19.16 -8.01 -10.52
C TYR A 135 17.75 -8.64 -10.59
N ALA A 136 16.94 -8.52 -9.53
CA ALA A 136 15.56 -9.03 -9.53
C ALA A 136 14.67 -8.32 -10.57
N GLN A 137 14.79 -7.00 -10.68
CA GLN A 137 14.05 -6.16 -11.61
C GLN A 137 14.46 -6.46 -13.06
N THR A 138 15.75 -6.56 -13.36
CA THR A 138 16.22 -7.00 -14.69
C THR A 138 15.72 -8.39 -15.05
N ARG A 139 15.72 -9.34 -14.11
CA ARG A 139 15.18 -10.69 -14.36
C ARG A 139 13.68 -10.68 -14.66
N LEU A 140 12.88 -9.88 -13.95
CA LEU A 140 11.44 -9.74 -14.23
C LEU A 140 11.19 -9.15 -15.61
N PHE A 141 11.88 -8.06 -15.97
CA PHE A 141 11.78 -7.47 -17.31
C PHE A 141 12.16 -8.45 -18.42
N TYR A 142 13.21 -9.25 -18.23
CA TYR A 142 13.62 -10.26 -19.21
C TYR A 142 12.53 -11.32 -19.43
N LEU A 143 11.89 -11.81 -18.35
CA LEU A 143 10.83 -12.82 -18.44
C LEU A 143 9.54 -12.26 -19.08
N GLU A 144 9.20 -10.99 -18.84
CA GLU A 144 8.07 -10.33 -19.50
C GLU A 144 8.31 -10.15 -21.01
N VAL A 145 9.53 -9.77 -21.41
CA VAL A 145 9.92 -9.65 -22.83
C VAL A 145 9.92 -11.01 -23.53
N GLU A 146 10.38 -12.07 -22.88
CA GLU A 146 10.30 -13.44 -23.42
C GLU A 146 8.85 -13.90 -23.60
N ALA A 147 7.97 -13.62 -22.63
CA ALA A 147 6.55 -13.98 -22.71
C ALA A 147 5.80 -13.24 -23.83
N LEU A 148 6.24 -12.02 -24.17
CA LEU A 148 5.70 -11.24 -25.29
C LEU A 148 6.26 -11.67 -26.65
N ASN A 149 7.50 -12.16 -26.71
CA ASN A 149 8.13 -12.67 -27.93
C ASN A 149 7.64 -14.07 -28.36
N TYR A 150 6.83 -14.73 -27.54
CA TYR A 150 6.25 -16.05 -27.83
C TYR A 150 4.74 -15.99 -28.21
N LYS A 151 4.20 -14.79 -28.47
CA LYS A 151 2.86 -14.57 -29.03
C LYS A 151 2.96 -14.00 -30.44
#